data_AF-A0A508AQE4-F1
#
_entry.id   AF-A0A508AQE4-F1
#
_cell.length_a   1.000
_cell.length_b   1.000
_cell.length_c   1.000
_cell.angle_alpha   90.00
_cell.angle_beta   90.00
_cell.angle_gamma   90.00
#
_symmetry.space_group_name_H-M   'P 1'
#
loop_
_entity.id
_entity.type
_entity.pdbx_description
1 polymer ?
#
loop_
_entity_poly.entity_id
_entity_poly.type
_entity_poly.pdbx_seq_one_letter_code
_entity_poly.pdbx_strand_id
1 'polypeptide(L)'
;MTASKPLRLVPLALALALAPAAAFAQQNIDKVNGSITAEAGQTYGTLETVNGSIRIGDNAQVADAETVNGSIKVGASARTGDLETVNGAIRLEERVQVQGGVSTVNGGIFIGLGGNVADDVETVNGSIGLVDADVGGGIETVSGDLTVGAGSHVRGGIRYEKPSPQWFRINKNGRPPRVVIGPDAVVDGPLVFEREVLLYIHDTARTGAITGATAVRYSGDTAPTE
;
A
#
# COMPACT_ATOMS: atom_id res chain seq x y z
N MET A 1 61.52 -55.97 32.36
CA MET A 1 60.18 -55.74 32.96
C MET A 1 59.48 -54.69 32.13
N THR A 2 58.26 -55.00 31.69
CA THR A 2 57.17 -54.10 31.23
C THR A 2 57.49 -53.14 30.05
N ALA A 3 57.01 -53.44 28.84
CA ALA A 3 55.74 -52.93 28.25
C ALA A 3 55.89 -51.51 27.66
N SER A 4 55.36 -51.04 26.53
CA SER A 4 54.58 -51.53 25.38
C SER A 4 54.54 -50.35 24.37
N LYS A 5 54.74 -50.59 23.06
CA LYS A 5 54.37 -49.68 21.94
C LYS A 5 52.83 -49.51 21.87
N PRO A 6 52.21 -48.83 20.88
CA PRO A 6 52.40 -47.53 20.20
C PRO A 6 51.04 -46.75 20.15
N LEU A 7 50.91 -45.60 19.47
CA LEU A 7 49.62 -45.28 18.82
C LEU A 7 49.77 -44.46 17.53
N ARG A 8 49.07 -44.93 16.50
CA ARG A 8 48.98 -44.48 15.12
C ARG A 8 47.67 -43.69 14.90
N LEU A 9 47.53 -43.08 13.71
CA LEU A 9 46.28 -42.92 12.92
C LEU A 9 45.31 -41.82 13.45
N VAL A 10 44.59 -40.96 12.70
CA VAL A 10 44.05 -40.88 11.32
C VAL A 10 43.74 -39.38 11.04
N PRO A 11 43.74 -38.88 9.78
CA PRO A 11 43.21 -37.55 9.44
C PRO A 11 41.67 -37.54 9.47
N LEU A 12 41.04 -36.62 10.20
CA LEU A 12 39.59 -36.45 10.17
C LEU A 12 39.23 -35.38 9.12
N ALA A 13 38.77 -35.85 7.96
CA ALA A 13 38.13 -35.03 6.94
C ALA A 13 36.80 -34.48 7.48
N LEU A 14 36.67 -33.16 7.53
CA LEU A 14 35.40 -32.49 7.83
C LEU A 14 34.67 -32.23 6.50
N ALA A 15 33.69 -33.07 6.20
CA ALA A 15 32.78 -32.86 5.07
C ALA A 15 31.84 -31.69 5.39
N LEU A 16 32.00 -30.58 4.67
CA LEU A 16 31.08 -29.46 4.70
C LEU A 16 29.82 -29.85 3.91
N ALA A 17 28.78 -30.31 4.60
CA ALA A 17 27.48 -30.53 4.00
C ALA A 17 26.82 -29.17 3.69
N LEU A 18 27.00 -28.72 2.45
CA LEU A 18 26.24 -27.60 1.90
C LEU A 18 24.81 -28.09 1.65
N ALA A 19 23.89 -27.83 2.58
CA ALA A 19 22.48 -28.08 2.35
C ALA A 19 21.97 -27.09 1.28
N PRO A 20 21.33 -27.54 0.19
CA PRO A 20 20.67 -26.62 -0.72
C PRO A 20 19.47 -26.01 0.01
N ALA A 21 19.46 -24.68 0.18
CA ALA A 21 18.23 -23.97 0.48
C ALA A 21 17.29 -24.23 -0.69
N ALA A 22 16.22 -25.00 -0.46
CA ALA A 22 15.16 -25.16 -1.43
C ALA A 22 14.51 -23.77 -1.59
N ALA A 23 14.91 -23.04 -2.64
CA ALA A 23 14.10 -21.96 -3.17
C ALA A 23 12.80 -22.63 -3.64
N PHE A 24 11.75 -22.56 -2.82
CA PHE A 24 10.41 -22.86 -3.30
C PHE A 24 10.17 -21.90 -4.47
N ALA A 25 10.05 -22.44 -5.68
CA ALA A 25 9.62 -21.68 -6.82
C ALA A 25 8.20 -21.21 -6.52
N GLN A 26 8.11 -19.97 -6.05
CA GLN A 26 6.88 -19.33 -5.69
C GLN A 26 5.96 -19.33 -6.92
N GLN A 27 4.71 -19.79 -6.78
CA GLN A 27 3.84 -19.93 -7.95
C GLN A 27 3.37 -18.56 -8.45
N ASN A 28 3.87 -18.16 -9.61
CA ASN A 28 3.32 -17.04 -10.37
C ASN A 28 2.01 -17.48 -11.05
N ILE A 29 1.03 -16.59 -11.12
CA ILE A 29 -0.27 -16.87 -11.75
C ILE A 29 -0.62 -15.72 -12.67
N ASP A 30 -0.68 -16.01 -13.97
CA ASP A 30 -1.01 -15.02 -15.00
C ASP A 30 -2.31 -15.41 -15.71
N LYS A 31 -3.25 -14.49 -15.83
CA LYS A 31 -4.54 -14.71 -16.52
C LYS A 31 -4.97 -13.52 -17.34
N VAL A 32 -5.31 -13.72 -18.62
CA VAL A 32 -5.95 -12.65 -19.40
C VAL A 32 -7.41 -12.45 -18.98
N ASN A 33 -8.15 -13.55 -18.77
CA ASN A 33 -9.54 -13.52 -18.32
C ASN A 33 -9.72 -14.44 -17.12
N GLY A 34 -10.40 -13.91 -16.09
CA GLY A 34 -10.79 -14.66 -14.90
C GLY A 34 -10.00 -14.26 -13.66
N SER A 35 -10.69 -14.33 -12.53
CA SER A 35 -10.14 -13.94 -11.24
C SER A 35 -9.05 -14.89 -10.74
N ILE A 36 -8.16 -14.36 -9.92
CA ILE A 36 -7.11 -15.09 -9.21
C ILE A 36 -7.45 -15.06 -7.72
N THR A 37 -7.34 -16.22 -7.07
CA THR A 37 -7.45 -16.35 -5.62
C THR A 37 -6.14 -16.93 -5.11
N ALA A 38 -5.44 -16.15 -4.28
CA ALA A 38 -4.38 -16.65 -3.42
C ALA A 38 -5.01 -17.12 -2.11
N GLU A 39 -4.92 -18.41 -1.83
CA GLU A 39 -5.54 -19.02 -0.65
C GLU A 39 -4.89 -18.55 0.65
N ALA A 40 -5.67 -18.55 1.73
CA ALA A 40 -5.22 -18.08 3.04
C ALA A 40 -4.00 -18.87 3.55
N GLY A 41 -3.04 -18.16 4.14
CA GLY A 41 -1.80 -18.73 4.69
C GLY A 41 -0.86 -19.34 3.66
N GLN A 42 -1.18 -19.29 2.37
CA GLN A 42 -0.32 -19.80 1.30
C GLN A 42 0.63 -18.72 0.80
N THR A 43 1.65 -19.15 0.06
CA THR A 43 2.72 -18.29 -0.42
C THR A 43 2.77 -18.36 -1.94
N TYR A 44 2.60 -17.22 -2.60
CA TYR A 44 2.52 -17.06 -4.05
C TYR A 44 3.55 -16.05 -4.53
N GLY A 45 3.88 -16.16 -5.82
CA GLY A 45 4.75 -15.22 -6.51
C GLY A 45 3.93 -14.02 -6.95
N THR A 46 4.18 -13.56 -8.17
CA THR A 46 3.42 -12.47 -8.78
C THR A 46 2.06 -12.99 -9.27
N LEU A 47 1.01 -12.22 -9.04
CA LEU A 47 -0.35 -12.48 -9.51
C LEU A 47 -0.75 -11.40 -10.51
N GLU A 48 -0.99 -11.77 -11.77
CA GLU A 48 -1.32 -10.81 -12.83
C GLU A 48 -2.62 -11.18 -13.53
N THR A 49 -3.54 -10.22 -13.68
CA THR A 49 -4.70 -10.44 -14.56
C THR A 49 -5.24 -9.22 -15.29
N VAL A 50 -5.62 -9.35 -16.56
CA VAL A 50 -6.17 -8.22 -17.33
C VAL A 50 -7.66 -7.99 -17.02
N ASN A 51 -8.50 -9.02 -17.14
CA ASN A 51 -9.94 -8.92 -16.88
C ASN A 51 -10.35 -9.92 -15.79
N GLY A 52 -9.98 -9.61 -14.56
CA GLY A 52 -10.21 -10.46 -13.40
C GLY A 52 -9.93 -9.69 -12.12
N SER A 53 -10.54 -10.07 -11.01
CA SER A 53 -10.14 -9.52 -9.71
C SER A 53 -9.12 -10.44 -9.05
N ILE A 54 -8.24 -9.85 -8.25
CA ILE A 54 -7.28 -10.61 -7.44
C ILE A 54 -7.77 -10.58 -5.98
N ARG A 55 -7.93 -11.77 -5.40
CA ARG A 55 -8.22 -11.92 -3.97
C ARG A 55 -7.05 -12.60 -3.29
N ILE A 56 -6.38 -11.88 -2.40
CA ILE A 56 -5.34 -12.41 -1.52
C ILE A 56 -5.99 -12.77 -0.19
N GLY A 57 -5.91 -14.03 0.21
CA GLY A 57 -6.50 -14.54 1.45
C GLY A 57 -5.77 -14.06 2.70
N ASP A 58 -6.40 -14.25 3.86
CA ASP A 58 -5.82 -13.86 5.14
C ASP A 58 -4.49 -14.59 5.39
N ASN A 59 -3.51 -13.88 5.95
CA ASN A 59 -2.16 -14.40 6.23
C ASN A 59 -1.40 -14.94 5.00
N ALA A 60 -1.91 -14.74 3.79
CA ALA A 60 -1.20 -15.13 2.57
C ALA A 60 0.04 -14.24 2.37
N GLN A 61 1.03 -14.77 1.66
CA GLN A 61 2.22 -14.04 1.25
C GLN A 61 2.27 -14.03 -0.27
N VAL A 62 2.30 -12.86 -0.87
CA VAL A 62 2.33 -12.66 -2.33
C VAL A 62 3.55 -11.81 -2.67
N ALA A 63 4.19 -12.04 -3.82
CA ALA A 63 5.26 -11.16 -4.25
C ALA A 63 4.66 -9.83 -4.69
N ASP A 64 3.89 -9.78 -5.77
CA ASP A 64 3.18 -8.59 -6.23
C ASP A 64 1.80 -8.98 -6.78
N ALA A 65 0.87 -8.03 -6.85
CA ALA A 65 -0.43 -8.25 -7.48
C ALA A 65 -0.84 -7.09 -8.39
N GLU A 66 -1.12 -7.40 -9.65
CA GLU A 66 -1.45 -6.41 -10.69
C GLU A 66 -2.71 -6.80 -11.46
N THR A 67 -3.58 -5.83 -11.74
CA THR A 67 -4.69 -6.04 -12.68
C THR A 67 -5.09 -4.82 -13.51
N VAL A 68 -5.58 -5.01 -14.74
CA VAL A 68 -6.01 -3.87 -15.57
C VAL A 68 -7.46 -3.49 -15.31
N ASN A 69 -8.38 -4.46 -15.38
CA ASN A 69 -9.82 -4.24 -15.22
C ASN A 69 -10.34 -5.15 -14.10
N GLY A 70 -9.93 -4.83 -12.89
CA GLY A 70 -10.07 -5.69 -11.74
C GLY A 70 -9.83 -4.96 -10.43
N SER A 71 -10.48 -5.42 -9.37
CA SER A 71 -10.16 -4.97 -8.02
C SER A 71 -9.19 -5.93 -7.35
N ILE A 72 -8.35 -5.40 -6.48
CA ILE A 72 -7.48 -6.19 -5.61
C ILE A 72 -8.01 -6.09 -4.19
N LYS A 73 -8.30 -7.25 -3.58
CA LYS A 73 -8.67 -7.33 -2.17
C LYS A 73 -7.65 -8.16 -1.41
N VAL A 74 -7.07 -7.58 -0.38
CA VAL A 74 -6.04 -8.19 0.46
C VAL A 74 -6.60 -8.49 1.84
N GLY A 75 -6.64 -9.77 2.20
CA GLY A 75 -7.15 -10.28 3.47
C GLY A 75 -6.29 -9.88 4.67
N ALA A 76 -6.82 -10.10 5.86
CA ALA A 76 -6.21 -9.63 7.09
C ALA A 76 -4.83 -10.26 7.32
N SER A 77 -3.88 -9.46 7.80
CA SER A 77 -2.51 -9.90 8.14
C SER A 77 -1.73 -10.55 7.00
N ALA A 78 -2.18 -10.38 5.75
CA ALA A 78 -1.44 -10.80 4.57
C ALA A 78 -0.21 -9.90 4.34
N ARG A 79 0.77 -10.44 3.61
CA ARG A 79 1.99 -9.73 3.21
C ARG A 79 2.09 -9.71 1.70
N THR A 80 2.41 -8.57 1.13
CA THR A 80 2.56 -8.37 -0.32
C THR A 80 3.67 -7.38 -0.59
N GLY A 81 4.24 -7.39 -1.79
CA GLY A 81 5.03 -6.32 -2.38
C GLY A 81 4.10 -5.28 -2.98
N ASP A 82 4.21 -4.98 -4.28
CA ASP A 82 3.43 -3.94 -4.93
C ASP A 82 1.98 -4.38 -5.23
N LEU A 83 1.06 -3.42 -5.15
CA LEU A 83 -0.36 -3.60 -5.48
C LEU A 83 -0.80 -2.55 -6.51
N GLU A 84 -1.15 -3.00 -7.71
CA GLU A 84 -1.42 -2.09 -8.82
C GLU A 84 -2.71 -2.43 -9.57
N THR A 85 -3.51 -1.41 -9.92
CA THR A 85 -4.60 -1.61 -10.88
C THR A 85 -4.89 -0.40 -11.77
N VAL A 86 -5.34 -0.62 -12.99
CA VAL A 86 -5.72 0.50 -13.87
C VAL A 86 -7.17 0.93 -13.61
N ASN A 87 -8.12 -0.01 -13.63
CA ASN A 87 -9.54 0.25 -13.49
C ASN A 87 -10.12 -0.67 -12.41
N GLY A 88 -9.92 -0.29 -11.16
CA GLY A 88 -10.52 -0.97 -10.02
C GLY A 88 -10.02 -0.46 -8.69
N ALA A 89 -10.70 -0.90 -7.63
CA ALA A 89 -10.36 -0.51 -6.28
C ALA A 89 -9.33 -1.46 -5.68
N ILE A 90 -8.45 -0.92 -4.83
CA ILE A 90 -7.56 -1.71 -3.98
C ILE A 90 -8.06 -1.57 -2.54
N ARG A 91 -8.34 -2.70 -1.88
CA ARG A 91 -8.79 -2.72 -0.48
C ARG A 91 -7.93 -3.66 0.34
N LEU A 92 -7.28 -3.11 1.35
CA LEU A 92 -6.52 -3.84 2.35
C LEU A 92 -7.37 -3.93 3.61
N GLU A 93 -7.58 -5.15 4.08
CA GLU A 93 -8.21 -5.41 5.38
C GLU A 93 -7.22 -5.10 6.52
N GLU A 94 -7.50 -5.58 7.72
CA GLU A 94 -6.71 -5.24 8.92
C GLU A 94 -5.28 -5.80 8.89
N ARG A 95 -4.32 -4.99 9.36
CA ARG A 95 -2.93 -5.40 9.64
C ARG A 95 -2.17 -5.95 8.42
N VAL A 96 -2.59 -5.59 7.21
CA VAL A 96 -1.88 -5.92 5.97
C VAL A 96 -0.51 -5.24 5.96
N GLN A 97 0.49 -5.93 5.44
CA GLN A 97 1.86 -5.40 5.28
C GLN A 97 2.20 -5.38 3.78
N VAL A 98 2.42 -4.19 3.23
CA VAL A 98 2.83 -3.95 1.84
C VAL A 98 4.28 -3.48 1.87
N GLN A 99 5.18 -4.26 1.28
CA GLN A 99 6.62 -3.94 1.24
C GLN A 99 6.97 -2.91 0.16
N GLY A 100 6.08 -2.68 -0.80
CA GLY A 100 6.19 -1.66 -1.84
C GLY A 100 5.09 -0.61 -1.72
N GLY A 101 4.59 -0.15 -2.86
CA GLY A 101 3.55 0.86 -2.99
C GLY A 101 2.15 0.30 -3.29
N VAL A 102 1.16 1.19 -3.28
CA VAL A 102 -0.23 0.88 -3.67
C VAL A 102 -0.72 1.93 -4.66
N SER A 103 -1.01 1.53 -5.89
CA SER A 103 -1.35 2.48 -6.96
C SER A 103 -2.61 2.08 -7.74
N THR A 104 -3.40 3.07 -8.17
CA THR A 104 -4.48 2.84 -9.14
C THR A 104 -4.75 4.03 -10.05
N VAL A 105 -5.20 3.82 -11.29
CA VAL A 105 -5.55 4.94 -12.17
C VAL A 105 -7.00 5.39 -11.92
N ASN A 106 -7.96 4.48 -12.04
CA ASN A 106 -9.38 4.75 -11.91
C ASN A 106 -10.01 3.84 -10.85
N GLY A 107 -9.76 4.17 -9.59
CA GLY A 107 -10.37 3.47 -8.47
C GLY A 107 -9.92 4.00 -7.13
N GLY A 108 -10.64 3.59 -6.08
CA GLY A 108 -10.34 3.97 -4.72
C GLY A 108 -9.32 3.04 -4.08
N ILE A 109 -8.50 3.59 -3.19
CA ILE A 109 -7.60 2.83 -2.32
C ILE A 109 -8.14 2.94 -0.89
N PHE A 110 -8.29 1.80 -0.22
CA PHE A 110 -8.62 1.77 1.19
C PHE A 110 -7.61 0.92 1.94
N ILE A 111 -6.98 1.52 2.95
CA ILE A 111 -6.06 0.86 3.87
C ILE A 111 -6.72 0.79 5.24
N GLY A 112 -7.06 -0.44 5.64
CA GLY A 112 -7.72 -0.72 6.91
C GLY A 112 -6.81 -0.60 8.13
N LEU A 113 -7.43 -0.86 9.29
CA LEU A 113 -6.83 -0.74 10.62
C LEU A 113 -5.47 -1.42 10.72
N GLY A 114 -4.44 -0.69 11.15
CA GLY A 114 -3.09 -1.19 11.37
C GLY A 114 -2.37 -1.63 10.10
N GLY A 115 -2.87 -1.24 8.92
CA GLY A 115 -2.20 -1.47 7.65
C GLY A 115 -0.88 -0.71 7.58
N ASN A 116 0.13 -1.33 7.00
CA ASN A 116 1.45 -0.73 6.80
C ASN A 116 1.82 -0.81 5.32
N VAL A 117 2.12 0.34 4.70
CA VAL A 117 2.65 0.46 3.35
C VAL A 117 4.03 1.08 3.43
N ALA A 118 5.04 0.41 2.89
CA ALA A 118 6.42 0.86 3.00
C ALA A 118 6.71 2.11 2.15
N ASP A 119 6.13 2.17 0.95
CA ASP A 119 6.37 3.24 -0.02
C ASP A 119 5.11 4.13 -0.21
N ASP A 120 4.88 4.61 -1.43
CA ASP A 120 3.86 5.60 -1.76
C ASP A 120 2.46 4.98 -1.99
N VAL A 121 1.43 5.81 -1.79
CA VAL A 121 0.03 5.49 -2.11
C VAL A 121 -0.49 6.47 -3.14
N GLU A 122 -0.89 5.97 -4.31
CA GLU A 122 -1.14 6.82 -5.48
C GLU A 122 -2.48 6.53 -6.16
N THR A 123 -3.22 7.58 -6.54
CA THR A 123 -4.35 7.40 -7.47
C THR A 123 -4.64 8.61 -8.35
N VAL A 124 -5.01 8.39 -9.62
CA VAL A 124 -5.41 9.50 -10.49
C VAL A 124 -6.86 9.92 -10.22
N ASN A 125 -7.79 8.97 -10.30
CA ASN A 125 -9.24 9.19 -10.25
C ASN A 125 -9.96 8.21 -9.31
N GLY A 126 -9.68 8.33 -8.02
CA GLY A 126 -10.51 7.69 -7.00
C GLY A 126 -10.10 8.12 -5.60
N SER A 127 -10.91 7.76 -4.61
CA SER A 127 -10.68 8.21 -3.24
C SER A 127 -9.63 7.38 -2.51
N ILE A 128 -8.79 8.01 -1.71
CA ILE A 128 -7.86 7.34 -0.79
C ILE A 128 -8.42 7.45 0.64
N GLY A 129 -8.53 6.33 1.34
CA GLY A 129 -8.96 6.27 2.73
C GLY A 129 -8.01 5.45 3.58
N LEU A 130 -7.51 6.05 4.65
CA LEU A 130 -6.65 5.41 5.65
C LEU A 130 -7.39 5.34 6.99
N VAL A 131 -7.22 4.25 7.74
CA VAL A 131 -7.75 4.11 9.11
C VAL A 131 -6.66 3.49 9.96
N ASP A 132 -6.12 4.25 10.93
CA ASP A 132 -5.03 3.80 11.80
C ASP A 132 -3.91 3.09 11.02
N ALA A 133 -3.50 3.70 9.89
CA ALA A 133 -2.57 3.10 8.95
C ALA A 133 -1.25 3.88 8.87
N ASP A 134 -0.16 3.17 8.65
CA ASP A 134 1.18 3.72 8.46
C ASP A 134 1.56 3.68 6.97
N VAL A 135 1.90 4.84 6.40
CA VAL A 135 2.44 4.98 5.04
C VAL A 135 3.86 5.53 5.15
N GLY A 136 4.84 4.75 4.70
CA GLY A 136 6.26 5.09 4.77
C GLY A 136 6.70 6.13 3.74
N GLY A 137 6.03 6.15 2.58
CA GLY A 137 6.14 7.21 1.57
C GLY A 137 5.11 8.33 1.77
N GLY A 138 4.79 9.00 0.68
CA GLY A 138 3.75 10.02 0.57
C GLY A 138 2.45 9.51 -0.04
N ILE A 139 1.55 10.46 -0.26
CA ILE A 139 0.29 10.25 -0.98
C ILE A 139 0.25 11.19 -2.16
N GLU A 140 0.06 10.63 -3.36
CA GLU A 140 -0.09 11.41 -4.59
C GLU A 140 -1.43 11.16 -5.25
N THR A 141 -2.11 12.24 -5.66
CA THR A 141 -3.36 12.11 -6.41
C THR A 141 -3.63 13.29 -7.33
N VAL A 142 -4.56 13.11 -8.27
CA VAL A 142 -5.00 14.19 -9.17
C VAL A 142 -6.40 14.68 -8.81
N SER A 143 -7.36 13.77 -8.64
CA SER A 143 -8.78 14.15 -8.47
C SER A 143 -9.57 13.46 -7.38
N GLY A 144 -8.93 12.55 -6.65
CA GLY A 144 -9.55 11.80 -5.56
C GLY A 144 -9.85 12.62 -4.32
N ASP A 145 -10.93 12.29 -3.61
CA ASP A 145 -11.05 12.69 -2.20
C ASP A 145 -10.02 11.91 -1.37
N LEU A 146 -9.42 12.56 -0.38
CA LEU A 146 -8.45 11.96 0.52
C LEU A 146 -8.97 12.03 1.96
N THR A 147 -8.93 10.91 2.67
CA THR A 147 -9.12 10.86 4.12
C THR A 147 -7.94 10.15 4.75
N VAL A 148 -7.06 10.92 5.40
CA VAL A 148 -6.08 10.39 6.35
C VAL A 148 -6.82 10.25 7.67
N GLY A 149 -7.43 9.09 7.91
CA GLY A 149 -8.33 8.86 9.03
C GLY A 149 -7.61 8.81 10.38
N ALA A 150 -8.38 8.62 11.44
CA ALA A 150 -7.90 8.72 12.80
C ALA A 150 -6.66 7.83 13.06
N GLY A 151 -5.67 8.38 13.76
CA GLY A 151 -4.43 7.67 14.11
C GLY A 151 -3.48 7.35 12.95
N SER A 152 -3.85 7.66 11.70
CA SER A 152 -3.00 7.32 10.54
C SER A 152 -1.75 8.21 10.48
N HIS A 153 -0.62 7.64 10.08
CA HIS A 153 0.65 8.33 9.94
C HIS A 153 1.20 8.20 8.52
N VAL A 154 1.35 9.33 7.84
CA VAL A 154 2.02 9.45 6.55
C VAL A 154 3.39 10.10 6.78
N ARG A 155 4.47 9.37 6.54
CA ARG A 155 5.84 9.87 6.76
C ARG A 155 6.32 10.81 5.66
N GLY A 156 5.82 10.62 4.45
CA GLY A 156 6.00 11.54 3.33
C GLY A 156 5.03 12.72 3.37
N GLY A 157 4.86 13.36 2.22
CA GLY A 157 3.92 14.46 2.04
C GLY A 157 2.60 14.03 1.40
N ILE A 158 1.72 15.01 1.17
CA ILE A 158 0.54 14.85 0.32
C ILE A 158 0.71 15.76 -0.88
N ARG A 159 0.54 15.23 -2.09
CA ARG A 159 0.61 16.00 -3.32
C ARG A 159 -0.65 15.83 -4.16
N TYR A 160 -1.28 16.96 -4.49
CA TYR A 160 -2.29 17.03 -5.53
C TYR A 160 -1.68 17.67 -6.77
N GLU A 161 -1.54 16.90 -7.84
CA GLU A 161 -0.96 17.39 -9.09
C GLU A 161 -1.95 18.24 -9.91
N LYS A 162 -1.39 19.14 -10.71
CA LYS A 162 -2.18 19.88 -11.70
C LYS A 162 -2.73 18.92 -12.75
N PRO A 163 -4.05 18.90 -13.01
CA PRO A 163 -4.60 18.06 -14.05
C PRO A 163 -4.05 18.45 -15.43
N SER A 164 -3.73 17.47 -16.27
CA SER A 164 -3.22 17.72 -17.62
C SER A 164 -4.21 18.57 -18.45
N PRO A 165 -3.74 19.39 -19.42
CA PRO A 165 -4.63 20.24 -20.23
C PRO A 165 -5.71 19.46 -20.98
N GLN A 166 -5.40 18.23 -21.37
CA GLN A 166 -6.34 17.34 -22.05
C GLN A 166 -7.42 16.82 -21.08
N TRP A 167 -7.03 16.48 -19.83
CA TRP A 167 -7.96 16.13 -18.76
C TRP A 167 -8.82 17.31 -18.31
N PHE A 168 -8.23 18.50 -18.17
CA PHE A 168 -8.94 19.73 -17.80
C PHE A 168 -10.06 20.07 -18.78
N ARG A 169 -9.93 19.71 -20.07
CA ARG A 169 -11.00 19.87 -21.06
C ARG A 169 -12.18 18.92 -20.86
N ILE A 170 -11.92 17.71 -20.36
CA ILE A 170 -12.92 16.67 -20.13
C ILE A 170 -13.65 16.90 -18.80
N ASN A 171 -12.95 17.41 -17.77
CA ASN A 171 -13.47 17.58 -16.42
C ASN A 171 -13.47 19.06 -15.97
N LYS A 172 -13.92 19.99 -16.83
CA LYS A 172 -13.98 21.44 -16.52
C LYS A 172 -14.88 21.80 -15.34
N ASN A 173 -15.83 20.94 -14.99
CA ASN A 173 -16.85 21.17 -13.97
C ASN A 173 -16.64 20.28 -12.73
N GLY A 174 -15.46 19.67 -12.58
CA GLY A 174 -15.16 18.81 -11.45
C GLY A 174 -15.19 19.62 -10.15
N ARG A 175 -15.93 19.14 -9.14
CA ARG A 175 -15.88 19.70 -7.80
C ARG A 175 -14.43 19.66 -7.26
N PRO A 176 -14.02 20.62 -6.43
CA PRO A 176 -12.77 20.52 -5.69
C PRO A 176 -12.75 19.20 -4.88
N PRO A 177 -11.64 18.46 -4.88
CA PRO A 177 -11.49 17.27 -4.04
C PRO A 177 -11.53 17.67 -2.58
N ARG A 178 -12.13 16.80 -1.77
CA ARG A 178 -12.18 16.98 -0.32
C ARG A 178 -11.03 16.21 0.32
N VAL A 179 -10.24 16.92 1.12
CA VAL A 179 -9.07 16.39 1.84
C VAL A 179 -9.33 16.51 3.33
N VAL A 180 -9.34 15.39 4.03
CA VAL A 180 -9.56 15.32 5.48
C VAL A 180 -8.34 14.73 6.16
N ILE A 181 -7.80 15.47 7.12
CA ILE A 181 -6.80 14.99 8.06
C ILE A 181 -7.50 14.79 9.41
N GLY A 182 -7.67 13.53 9.79
CA GLY A 182 -8.48 13.05 10.90
C GLY A 182 -7.86 13.25 12.29
N PRO A 183 -8.59 12.89 13.36
CA PRO A 183 -8.10 12.98 14.73
C PRO A 183 -6.79 12.23 14.93
N ASP A 184 -5.82 12.88 15.55
CA ASP A 184 -4.50 12.33 15.89
C ASP A 184 -3.70 11.82 14.68
N ALA A 185 -4.15 12.12 13.46
CA ALA A 185 -3.42 11.81 12.24
C ALA A 185 -2.18 12.69 12.12
N VAL A 186 -1.13 12.12 11.54
CA VAL A 186 0.16 12.79 11.36
C VAL A 186 0.58 12.70 9.89
N VAL A 187 0.94 13.84 9.31
CA VAL A 187 1.60 13.93 8.00
C VAL A 187 2.90 14.69 8.20
N ASP A 188 4.04 14.00 8.16
CA ASP A 188 5.34 14.60 8.46
C ASP A 188 5.82 15.53 7.33
N GLY A 189 5.57 15.14 6.08
CA GLY A 189 5.97 15.88 4.90
C GLY A 189 5.04 17.05 4.55
N PRO A 190 5.39 17.82 3.50
CA PRO A 190 4.59 18.96 3.06
C PRO A 190 3.27 18.52 2.42
N LEU A 191 2.26 19.37 2.53
CA LEU A 191 0.99 19.25 1.83
C LEU A 191 1.00 20.25 0.67
N VAL A 192 1.13 19.76 -0.56
CA VAL A 192 1.28 20.57 -1.78
C VAL A 192 0.08 20.35 -2.70
N PHE A 193 -0.69 21.41 -2.92
CA PHE A 193 -1.88 21.38 -3.78
C PHE A 193 -1.66 22.27 -5.01
N GLU A 194 -1.48 21.66 -6.18
CA GLU A 194 -1.35 22.37 -7.47
C GLU A 194 -2.72 22.66 -8.12
N ARG A 195 -3.80 22.39 -7.38
CA ARG A 195 -5.19 22.65 -7.73
C ARG A 195 -6.00 22.98 -6.47
N GLU A 196 -7.16 23.58 -6.65
CA GLU A 196 -8.09 23.87 -5.55
C GLU A 196 -8.59 22.56 -4.91
N VAL A 197 -8.59 22.54 -3.58
CA VAL A 197 -9.11 21.47 -2.72
C VAL A 197 -9.84 22.07 -1.51
N LEU A 198 -10.77 21.31 -0.95
CA LEU A 198 -11.38 21.60 0.35
C LEU A 198 -10.59 20.86 1.43
N LEU A 199 -9.70 21.57 2.12
CA LEU A 199 -8.81 20.99 3.13
C LEU A 199 -9.40 21.16 4.54
N TYR A 200 -9.69 20.04 5.19
CA TYR A 200 -10.14 19.97 6.58
C TYR A 200 -9.07 19.30 7.45
N ILE A 201 -8.70 19.94 8.55
CA ILE A 201 -7.67 19.41 9.47
C ILE A 201 -8.23 19.40 10.88
N HIS A 202 -8.23 18.22 11.52
CA HIS A 202 -8.65 18.09 12.90
C HIS A 202 -7.73 18.89 13.83
N ASP A 203 -8.26 19.40 14.93
CA ASP A 203 -7.47 20.20 15.89
C ASP A 203 -6.33 19.42 16.55
N THR A 204 -6.47 18.10 16.66
CA THR A 204 -5.41 17.22 17.19
C THR A 204 -4.45 16.70 16.13
N ALA A 205 -4.74 16.90 14.84
CA ALA A 205 -3.89 16.44 13.75
C ALA A 205 -2.62 17.29 13.62
N ARG A 206 -1.55 16.66 13.12
CA ARG A 206 -0.27 17.29 12.82
C ARG A 206 0.04 17.17 11.34
N THR A 207 0.46 18.26 10.73
CA THR A 207 0.82 18.30 9.31
C THR A 207 2.10 19.10 9.11
N GLY A 208 2.86 18.78 8.06
CA GLY A 208 3.91 19.65 7.55
C GLY A 208 3.37 20.95 6.94
N ALA A 209 4.24 21.66 6.23
CA ALA A 209 3.91 22.94 5.60
C ALA A 209 2.82 22.78 4.52
N ILE A 210 1.85 23.69 4.48
CA ILE A 210 0.73 23.66 3.54
C ILE A 210 0.97 24.71 2.45
N THR A 211 0.86 24.30 1.18
CA THR A 211 0.99 25.17 0.00
C THR A 211 -0.17 24.92 -0.96
N GLY A 212 -0.82 25.98 -1.44
CA GLY A 212 -1.86 25.90 -2.47
C GLY A 212 -3.27 25.58 -1.98
N ALA A 213 -3.48 25.47 -0.66
CA ALA A 213 -4.80 25.34 -0.05
C ALA A 213 -4.88 26.11 1.28
N THR A 214 -6.10 26.45 1.69
CA THR A 214 -6.39 27.03 3.01
C THR A 214 -7.04 25.96 3.88
N ALA A 215 -6.43 25.67 5.03
CA ALA A 215 -6.97 24.69 5.96
C ALA A 215 -8.17 25.24 6.74
N VAL A 216 -9.26 24.47 6.77
CA VAL A 216 -10.40 24.65 7.68
C VAL A 216 -10.21 23.72 8.87
N ARG A 217 -10.10 24.30 10.06
CA ARG A 217 -9.95 23.54 11.30
C ARG A 217 -11.30 23.00 11.78
N TYR A 218 -11.30 21.80 12.35
CA TYR A 218 -12.49 21.19 12.94
C TYR A 218 -12.13 20.31 14.16
N SER A 219 -13.09 20.03 15.03
CA SER A 219 -12.89 19.31 16.30
C SER A 219 -13.90 18.21 16.58
N GLY A 220 -14.89 18.02 15.70
CA GLY A 220 -15.85 16.92 15.82
C GLY A 220 -15.29 15.60 15.29
N ASP A 221 -15.87 14.49 15.71
CA ASP A 221 -15.48 13.13 15.29
C ASP A 221 -15.56 12.93 13.77
N THR A 222 -16.44 13.67 13.12
CA THR A 222 -16.63 13.66 11.68
C THR A 222 -16.29 15.02 11.11
N ALA A 223 -15.45 15.04 10.07
CA ALA A 223 -15.15 16.26 9.33
C ALA A 223 -16.44 16.84 8.72
N PRO A 224 -16.60 18.18 8.67
CA PRO A 224 -17.78 18.82 8.13
C PRO A 224 -18.17 18.26 6.76
N THR A 225 -19.48 18.05 6.58
CA THR A 225 -20.11 17.83 5.28
C THR A 225 -20.57 19.19 4.79
N GLU A 226 -20.01 19.66 3.68
CA GLU A 226 -20.56 20.83 2.98
C GLU A 226 -21.90 20.49 2.33
#